data_AF-A0A0D6JAM1-F1
#
_entry.id   AF-A0A0D6JAM1-F1
#
_cell.length_a   1.000
_cell.length_b   1.000
_cell.length_c   1.000
_cell.angle_alpha   90.00
_cell.angle_beta   90.00
_cell.angle_gamma   90.00
#
_symmetry.space_group_name_H-M   'P 1'
#
loop_
_entity.id
_entity.type
_entity.pdbx_description
1 polymer ?
#
loop_
_entity_poly.entity_id
_entity_poly.type
_entity_poly.pdbx_seq_one_letter_code
_entity_poly.pdbx_strand_id
1 'polypeptide(L)' 'MRYLLAIIFGGAAAFAATMTISSPIASWVVGKFAFESPDQVSNAHDALFMGGNFIALLIGFAIGWVVGAKIEGRDEPA' A
#
# COMPACT_ATOMS: atom_id res chain seq x y z
N MET A 1 6.85 -19.30 9.11
CA MET A 1 6.26 -18.07 9.73
C MET A 1 6.13 -16.89 8.75
N ARG A 2 6.77 -16.95 7.58
CA ARG A 2 6.84 -15.85 6.62
C ARG A 2 5.52 -15.20 6.21
N TYR A 3 4.48 -15.99 5.94
CA TYR A 3 3.20 -15.47 5.45
C TYR A 3 2.46 -14.60 6.47
N LEU A 4 2.53 -14.95 7.77
CA LEU A 4 1.89 -14.19 8.83
C LEU A 4 2.48 -12.78 8.92
N LEU A 5 3.82 -12.68 8.91
CA LEU A 5 4.52 -11.40 8.93
C LEU A 5 4.24 -10.58 7.67
N ALA A 6 4.19 -11.21 6.50
CA ALA A 6 3.82 -10.54 5.26
C ALA A 6 2.40 -9.92 5.33
N ILE A 7 1.42 -10.65 5.87
CA ILE A 7 0.05 -10.14 6.04
C ILE A 7 0.01 -8.98 7.05
N ILE A 8 0.68 -9.11 8.20
CA ILE A 8 0.69 -8.07 9.24
C ILE A 8 1.33 -6.79 8.73
N PHE A 9 2.53 -6.88 8.15
CA PHE A 9 3.23 -5.70 7.63
C PHE A 9 2.49 -5.09 6.42
N GLY A 10 1.92 -5.91 5.55
CA GLY A 10 1.06 -5.44 4.46
C GLY A 10 -0.13 -4.65 4.98
N GLY A 11 -0.91 -5.24 5.89
CA GLY A 11 -2.08 -4.60 6.48
C GLY A 11 -1.74 -3.30 7.21
N ALA A 12 -0.66 -3.30 8.02
CA ALA A 12 -0.20 -2.11 8.72
C ALA A 12 0.21 -0.98 7.76
N ALA A 13 0.93 -1.31 6.68
CA ALA A 13 1.34 -0.33 5.68
C ALA A 13 0.14 0.25 4.92
N ALA A 14 -0.81 -0.59 4.50
CA ALA A 14 -2.03 -0.14 3.82
C ALA A 14 -2.88 0.76 4.74
N PHE A 15 -3.04 0.37 6.01
CA PHE A 15 -3.76 1.16 7.01
C PHE A 15 -3.09 2.52 7.25
N ALA A 16 -1.76 2.54 7.41
CA ALA A 16 -1.00 3.78 7.57
C ALA A 16 -1.16 4.69 6.34
N ALA A 17 -1.06 4.14 5.13
CA ALA A 17 -1.25 4.89 3.89
C ALA A 17 -2.66 5.49 3.80
N THR A 18 -3.69 4.70 4.13
CA THR A 18 -5.10 5.11 4.13
C THR A 18 -5.31 6.33 5.02
N MET A 19 -4.72 6.32 6.22
CA MET A 19 -4.90 7.38 7.21
C MET A 19 -4.12 8.66 6.91
N THR A 20 -3.01 8.58 6.18
CA THR A 20 -2.02 9.68 6.17
C THR A 20 -1.71 10.23 4.78
N ILE A 21 -1.51 9.36 3.78
CA ILE A 21 -0.83 9.76 2.55
C ILE A 21 -1.72 9.58 1.31
N SER A 22 -2.61 8.59 1.29
CA SER A 22 -3.39 8.24 0.09
C SER A 22 -4.29 9.37 -0.40
N SER A 23 -4.95 10.11 0.51
CA SER A 23 -5.81 11.25 0.14
C SER A 23 -5.02 12.48 -0.36
N PRO A 24 -3.99 12.97 0.35
CA PRO A 24 -3.15 14.07 -0.15
C PRO A 24 -2.50 13.78 -1.50
N ILE A 25 -2.00 12.55 -1.71
CA ILE A 25 -1.43 12.15 -3.00
C ILE A 25 -2.48 12.18 -4.10
N ALA A 26 -3.68 11.62 -3.86
CA ALA A 26 -4.75 11.62 -4.85
C ALA A 26 -5.12 13.06 -5.26
N SER A 27 -5.30 13.97 -4.29
CA SER A 27 -5.60 15.38 -4.57
C SER A 27 -4.47 16.06 -5.36
N TRP A 28 -3.22 15.80 -5.00
CA TRP A 28 -2.07 16.37 -5.70
C TRP A 28 -1.98 15.90 -7.16
N VAL A 29 -2.19 14.62 -7.42
CA VAL A 29 -2.15 14.06 -8.78
C VAL A 29 -3.34 14.57 -9.59
N VAL A 30 -4.56 14.53 -9.06
CA VAL A 30 -5.76 15.05 -9.74
C VAL A 30 -5.59 16.51 -10.11
N GLY A 31 -4.99 17.33 -9.24
CA GLY A 31 -4.69 18.74 -9.52
C GLY A 31 -3.71 19.00 -10.69
N LYS A 32 -3.09 17.96 -11.25
CA LYS A 32 -2.22 18.06 -12.45
C LYS A 32 -2.95 17.88 -13.77
N PHE A 33 -4.20 17.43 -13.75
CA PHE A 33 -4.97 17.13 -14.96
C PHE A 33 -6.15 18.09 -15.12
N ALA A 34 -6.52 18.36 -16.38
CA ALA A 34 -7.76 19.03 -16.72
C ALA A 34 -8.84 17.98 -16.97
N PHE A 35 -9.97 18.11 -16.27
CA PHE A 35 -11.10 17.22 -16.40
C PHE A 35 -12.29 17.96 -17.02
N GLU A 36 -13.06 17.27 -17.84
CA GLU A 36 -14.21 17.84 -18.53
C GLU A 36 -15.48 17.77 -17.69
N SER A 37 -15.51 16.87 -16.70
CA SER A 37 -16.65 16.70 -15.81
C SER A 37 -16.23 16.41 -14.36
N PRO A 38 -17.07 16.76 -13.38
CA PRO A 38 -16.84 16.42 -11.97
C PRO A 38 -16.76 14.91 -11.72
N ASP A 39 -17.47 14.10 -12.50
CA ASP A 39 -17.47 12.64 -12.35
C ASP A 39 -16.08 12.04 -12.67
N GLN A 40 -15.39 12.59 -13.67
CA GLN A 40 -14.01 12.16 -13.99
C GLN A 40 -13.04 12.46 -12.84
N VAL A 41 -13.23 13.60 -12.17
CA VAL A 41 -12.43 13.98 -10.99
C VAL A 41 -12.63 12.97 -9.86
N SER A 42 -13.89 12.63 -9.55
CA SER A 42 -14.21 11.65 -8.49
C SER A 42 -13.62 10.28 -8.79
N ASN A 43 -13.82 9.78 -10.01
CA ASN A 43 -13.32 8.46 -10.41
C ASN A 43 -11.78 8.41 -10.36
N ALA A 44 -11.10 9.49 -10.79
CA ALA A 44 -9.65 9.57 -10.69
C ALA A 44 -9.17 9.59 -9.24
N HIS A 45 -9.86 10.32 -8.38
CA HIS A 45 -9.58 10.36 -6.93
C HIS A 45 -9.68 8.97 -6.30
N ASP A 46 -10.77 8.25 -6.58
CA ASP A 46 -11.00 6.91 -6.05
C ASP A 46 -9.97 5.91 -6.58
N ALA A 47 -9.66 5.96 -7.88
CA ALA A 47 -8.65 5.11 -8.48
C ALA A 47 -7.26 5.33 -7.87
N LEU A 48 -6.86 6.58 -7.67
CA LEU A 48 -5.57 6.94 -7.06
C LEU A 48 -5.52 6.56 -5.58
N PHE A 49 -6.61 6.76 -4.85
CA PHE A 49 -6.70 6.37 -3.45
C PHE A 49 -6.59 4.86 -3.28
N MET A 50 -7.37 4.08 -4.04
CA MET A 50 -7.30 2.62 -4.01
C MET A 50 -5.93 2.12 -4.50
N GLY A 51 -5.42 2.67 -5.59
CA GLY A 51 -4.12 2.30 -6.15
C GLY A 51 -2.97 2.58 -5.18
N GLY A 52 -2.97 3.73 -4.52
CA GLY A 52 -1.98 4.09 -3.50
C GLY A 52 -2.00 3.13 -2.31
N ASN A 53 -3.19 2.80 -1.80
CA ASN A 53 -3.34 1.83 -0.72
C ASN A 53 -2.91 0.41 -1.13
N PHE A 54 -3.20 0.00 -2.36
CA PHE A 54 -2.76 -1.28 -2.90
C PHE A 54 -1.24 -1.36 -3.02
N ILE A 55 -0.58 -0.29 -3.49
CA ILE A 55 0.88 -0.22 -3.53
C ILE A 55 1.47 -0.29 -2.12
N ALA A 56 0.90 0.44 -1.16
CA ALA A 56 1.35 0.38 0.23
C ALA A 56 1.21 -1.03 0.83
N LEU A 57 0.10 -1.72 0.54
CA LEU A 57 -0.12 -3.12 0.91
C LEU A 57 0.99 -4.02 0.36
N LEU A 58 1.31 -3.89 -0.93
CA LEU A 58 2.34 -4.70 -1.58
C LEU A 58 3.74 -4.44 -0.99
N ILE A 59 4.06 -3.18 -0.71
CA ILE A 59 5.34 -2.80 -0.08
C ILE A 59 5.45 -3.42 1.32
N GLY A 60 4.42 -3.24 2.15
CA GLY A 60 4.38 -3.84 3.49
C GLY A 60 4.48 -5.36 3.43
N PHE A 61 3.76 -5.99 2.49
CA PHE A 61 3.81 -7.44 2.30
C PHE A 61 5.21 -7.91 1.92
N ALA A 62 5.86 -7.25 0.96
CA ALA A 62 7.22 -7.58 0.53
C ALA A 62 8.23 -7.44 1.69
N ILE A 63 8.10 -6.40 2.51
CA ILE A 63 8.94 -6.22 3.71
C ILE A 63 8.72 -7.37 4.69
N GLY A 64 7.46 -7.66 5.05
CA GLY A 64 7.14 -8.74 5.99
C GLY A 64 7.58 -10.11 5.47
N TRP A 65 7.54 -10.32 4.16
CA TRP A 65 8.05 -11.52 3.50
C TRP A 65 9.57 -11.68 3.65
N VAL A 66 10.34 -10.64 3.38
CA VAL A 66 11.80 -10.66 3.50
C VAL A 66 12.21 -10.84 4.96
N VAL A 67 11.56 -10.14 5.89
CA VAL A 67 11.82 -10.28 7.33
C VAL A 67 11.48 -11.69 7.80
N GLY A 68 10.32 -12.22 7.42
CA GLY A 68 9.89 -13.55 7.82
C GLY A 68 10.77 -14.67 7.25
N ALA A 69 11.27 -14.52 6.02
CA ALA A 69 12.23 -15.47 5.44
C ALA A 69 13.54 -15.53 6.23
N LYS A 70 14.05 -14.38 6.68
CA LYS A 70 15.29 -14.31 7.47
C LYS A 70 15.16 -14.93 8.85
N ILE A 71 13.98 -14.88 9.46
CA ILE A 71 13.72 -15.50 10.78
C ILE A 71 13.65 -17.02 10.61
N GLU A 72 12.89 -17.49 9.62
CA GLU A 72 12.72 -18.93 9.36
C GLU A 72 14.05 -19.63 9.05
N GLY A 73 14.94 -18.99 8.26
CA GLY A 73 16.28 -19.54 7.99
C GLY A 73 17.27 -19.48 9.16
N ARG A 74 16.93 -18.84 10.29
CA ARG A 74 17.72 -18.94 11.54
C ARG A 74 17.30 -20.12 12.41
N ASP A 75 16.07 -20.59 12.25
CA ASP A 75 15.48 -21.62 13.10
C ASP A 75 15.73 -23.05 12.55
N GLU A 76 16.31 -23.18 11.35
CA GLU A 76 16.74 -24.47 10.80
C GLU A 76 18.08 -24.91 11.44
N PRO A 77 18.13 -26.05 12.15
CA PRO A 77 19.38 -26.61 12.64
C PRO A 77 20.23 -27.11 11.47
N ALA A 78 21.52 -26.74 11.48
CA ALA A 78 22.51 -27.11 10.47
C ALA A 78 22.73 -28.63 10.33
#